data_AF-A0A933L5M0-F1
#
_entry.id   AF-A0A933L5M0-F1
#
_cell.length_a   1.000
_cell.length_b   1.000
_cell.length_c   1.000
_cell.angle_alpha   90.00
_cell.angle_beta   90.00
_cell.angle_gamma   90.00
#
_symmetry.space_group_name_H-M   'P 1'
#
loop_
_entity.id
_entity.type
_entity.pdbx_description
1 polymer ?
#
loop_
_entity_poly.entity_id
_entity_poly.type
_entity_poly.pdbx_seq_one_letter_code
_entity_poly.pdbx_strand_id
1 'polypeptide(L)'
;YYPYNFWWLGFIYVFTAIFFAFSVRALTEMQYQNALVVKLLSHPLLVFIGILSYEIYLVHLMILPPLARTGLNKHVFIYSVLSVSLSIFSAWCLHRFFSVPMQRLIKKATTAQLIR
;
A
#
# COMPACT_ATOMS: atom_id res chain seq x y z
N TYR A 1 -18.24 20.35 7.59
CA TYR A 1 -16.95 21.02 7.83
C TYR A 1 -16.55 20.75 9.26
N TYR A 2 -15.68 19.75 9.50
CA TYR A 2 -15.12 19.52 10.84
C TYR A 2 -13.91 20.46 11.01
N PRO A 3 -13.83 21.28 12.07
CA PRO A 3 -12.69 22.13 12.34
C PRO A 3 -11.58 21.28 12.96
N TYR A 4 -10.95 20.42 12.17
CA TYR A 4 -9.75 19.73 12.64
C TYR A 4 -8.61 20.74 12.68
N ASN A 5 -8.23 21.12 13.90
CA ASN A 5 -7.06 21.96 14.16
C ASN A 5 -5.84 21.32 13.49
N PHE A 6 -5.14 22.07 12.63
CA PHE A 6 -3.94 21.63 11.93
C PHE A 6 -2.92 20.96 12.88
N TRP A 7 -2.77 21.52 14.08
CA TRP A 7 -1.94 20.99 15.16
C TRP A 7 -2.36 19.60 15.64
N TRP A 8 -3.65 19.31 15.68
CA TRP A 8 -4.18 18.01 16.11
C TRP A 8 -3.91 16.93 15.05
N LEU A 9 -4.08 17.25 13.77
CA LEU A 9 -3.72 16.35 12.67
C LEU A 9 -2.21 16.06 12.66
N GLY A 10 -1.37 17.09 12.84
CA GLY A 10 0.08 16.93 12.94
C GLY A 10 0.49 16.02 14.10
N PHE A 11 -0.12 16.20 15.28
CA PHE A 11 0.15 15.35 16.44
C PHE A 11 -0.21 13.87 16.20
N ILE A 12 -1.39 13.60 15.62
CA ILE A 12 -1.81 12.23 15.27
C ILE A 12 -0.82 11.61 14.28
N TYR A 13 -0.38 12.36 13.26
CA TYR A 13 0.59 11.86 12.28
C TYR A 13 1.94 11.52 12.91
N VAL A 14 2.48 12.39 13.77
CA VAL A 14 3.76 12.11 14.45
C VAL A 14 3.64 10.91 15.37
N PHE A 15 2.56 10.83 16.16
CA PHE A 15 2.35 9.73 17.08
C PHE A 15 2.19 8.39 16.34
N THR A 16 1.38 8.36 15.28
CA THR A 16 1.20 7.15 14.44
C THR A 16 2.50 6.75 13.75
N ALA A 17 3.33 7.70 13.30
CA ALA A 17 4.63 7.41 12.71
C ALA A 17 5.61 6.79 13.72
N ILE A 18 5.68 7.31 14.95
CA ILE A 18 6.53 6.75 16.02
C ILE A 18 6.07 5.34 16.38
N PHE A 19 4.76 5.15 16.55
CA PHE A 19 4.19 3.85 16.87
C PHE A 19 4.44 2.83 15.75
N PHE A 20 4.29 3.24 14.50
CA PHE A 20 4.58 2.42 13.33
C PHE A 20 6.06 2.03 13.28
N ALA A 21 6.97 2.99 13.49
CA ALA A 21 8.41 2.73 13.50
C ALA A 21 8.80 1.73 14.60
N PHE A 22 8.24 1.88 15.81
CA PHE A 22 8.45 0.94 16.91
C PHE A 22 7.92 -0.45 16.58
N SER A 23 6.73 -0.53 15.99
CA SER A 23 6.11 -1.79 15.58
C SER A 23 6.94 -2.52 14.53
N VAL A 24 7.45 -1.82 13.51
CA VAL A 24 8.33 -2.39 12.48
C VAL A 24 9.62 -2.91 13.12
N ARG A 25 10.23 -2.14 14.02
CA ARG A 25 11.43 -2.57 14.73
C ARG A 25 11.20 -3.82 15.57
N ALA A 26 10.14 -3.84 16.37
CA ALA A 26 9.76 -5.00 17.17
C ALA A 26 9.50 -6.23 16.28
N LEU A 27 8.82 -6.05 15.14
CA LEU A 27 8.56 -7.12 14.18
C LEU A 27 9.86 -7.68 13.58
N THR A 28 10.83 -6.80 13.30
CA THR A 28 12.14 -7.18 12.75
C THR A 28 12.96 -7.97 13.77
N GLU A 29 12.97 -7.53 15.03
CA GLU A 29 13.64 -8.24 16.13
C GLU A 29 12.99 -9.62 16.36
N MET A 30 11.64 -9.70 16.32
CA MET A 30 10.92 -10.98 16.43
C MET A 30 11.10 -11.88 15.21
N GLN A 31 11.27 -11.33 14.00
CA GLN A 31 11.54 -12.11 12.80
C GLN A 31 12.86 -12.89 12.92
N TYR A 32 13.87 -12.31 13.58
CA TYR A 32 15.15 -12.98 13.79
C TYR A 32 15.06 -14.15 14.79
N GLN A 33 14.20 -14.04 15.80
CA GLN A 33 14.11 -15.02 16.89
C GLN A 33 13.03 -16.09 16.68
N ASN A 34 11.94 -15.78 15.97
CA ASN A 34 10.76 -16.65 15.90
C ASN A 34 10.49 -17.18 14.49
N ALA A 35 10.69 -18.48 14.28
CA ALA A 35 10.39 -19.16 13.02
C ALA A 35 8.90 -19.06 12.61
N LEU A 36 7.98 -18.94 13.57
CA LEU A 36 6.55 -18.74 13.29
C LEU A 36 6.26 -17.38 12.64
N VAL A 37 6.94 -16.32 13.10
CA VAL A 37 6.77 -14.97 12.54
C VAL A 37 7.29 -14.94 11.11
N VAL A 38 8.44 -15.57 10.85
CA VAL A 38 8.97 -15.75 9.50
C VAL A 38 7.98 -16.50 8.60
N LYS A 39 7.39 -17.61 9.09
CA LYS A 39 6.42 -18.39 8.34
C LYS A 39 5.14 -17.60 8.03
N LEU A 40 4.67 -16.78 8.96
CA LEU A 40 3.50 -15.93 8.78
C LEU A 40 3.77 -14.77 7.79
N LEU A 41 4.91 -14.08 7.93
CA LEU A 41 5.31 -13.01 7.01
C LEU A 41 5.62 -13.52 5.60
N SER A 42 6.13 -14.76 5.49
CA SER A 42 6.42 -15.42 4.21
C SER A 42 5.17 -16.00 3.55
N HIS A 43 3.98 -15.82 4.15
CA HIS A 43 2.74 -16.31 3.55
C HIS A 43 2.49 -15.59 2.22
N PRO A 44 2.19 -16.31 1.11
CA PRO A 44 2.13 -15.73 -0.23
C PRO A 44 1.11 -14.59 -0.34
N LEU A 45 0.00 -14.65 0.41
CA LEU A 45 -0.99 -13.57 0.46
C LEU A 45 -0.44 -12.29 1.09
N LEU A 46 0.33 -12.40 2.18
CA LEU A 46 0.90 -11.23 2.86
C LEU A 46 1.97 -10.57 1.98
N VAL A 47 2.82 -11.39 1.37
CA VAL A 47 3.84 -10.92 0.41
C VAL A 47 3.17 -10.24 -0.78
N PHE A 48 2.10 -10.83 -1.32
CA PHE A 48 1.35 -10.24 -2.42
C PHE A 48 0.72 -8.89 -2.07
N ILE A 49 0.09 -8.79 -0.90
CA ILE A 49 -0.45 -7.52 -0.38
C ILE A 49 0.68 -6.50 -0.18
N GLY A 50 1.84 -6.93 0.32
CA GLY A 50 3.02 -6.09 0.49
C GLY A 50 3.53 -5.53 -0.83
N ILE A 51 3.64 -6.36 -1.87
CA ILE A 51 4.06 -5.93 -3.22
C ILE A 51 3.06 -4.95 -3.82
N LEU A 52 1.76 -5.18 -3.64
CA LEU A 52 0.70 -4.30 -4.15
C LEU A 52 0.48 -3.04 -3.30
N SER A 53 0.98 -2.99 -2.07
CA SER A 53 0.69 -1.89 -1.12
C SER A 53 0.97 -0.50 -1.69
N TYR A 54 2.09 -0.36 -2.40
CA TYR A 54 2.49 0.89 -3.05
C TYR A 54 1.52 1.29 -4.17
N GLU A 55 1.09 0.32 -4.97
CA GLU A 55 0.18 0.59 -6.08
C GLU A 55 -1.24 0.88 -5.60
N ILE A 56 -1.71 0.15 -4.57
CA ILE A 56 -2.96 0.46 -3.88
C ILE A 56 -2.92 1.89 -3.33
N TYR A 57 -1.79 2.30 -2.74
CA TYR A 57 -1.59 3.67 -2.26
C TYR A 57 -1.66 4.71 -3.39
N LEU A 58 -1.14 4.46 -4.58
CA LEU A 58 -1.29 5.41 -5.69
C LEU A 58 -2.71 5.45 -6.24
N VAL A 59 -3.33 4.28 -6.35
CA VAL A 59 -4.57 4.08 -7.07
C VAL A 59 -5.80 4.51 -6.27
N HIS A 60 -5.79 4.32 -4.94
CA HIS A 60 -6.92 4.75 -4.11
C HIS A 60 -7.16 6.27 -4.19
N LEU A 61 -6.09 7.07 -4.31
CA LEU A 61 -6.14 8.52 -4.50
C LEU A 61 -6.85 8.91 -5.80
N MET A 62 -6.73 8.10 -6.85
CA MET A 62 -7.40 8.34 -8.13
C MET A 62 -8.85 7.83 -8.17
N ILE A 63 -9.18 6.80 -7.39
CA ILE A 63 -10.51 6.16 -7.39
C ILE A 63 -11.49 6.84 -6.44
N LEU A 64 -11.03 7.35 -5.31
CA LEU A 64 -11.89 8.00 -4.31
C LEU A 64 -12.68 9.20 -4.88
N PRO A 65 -12.07 10.13 -5.64
CA PRO A 65 -12.81 11.28 -6.20
C PRO A 65 -13.95 10.92 -7.17
N PRO A 66 -13.77 10.06 -8.19
CA PRO A 66 -14.87 9.67 -9.07
C PRO A 66 -15.93 8.85 -8.33
N LEU A 67 -15.53 7.98 -7.38
CA LEU A 67 -16.48 7.22 -6.58
C LEU A 67 -17.31 8.12 -5.67
N ALA A 68 -16.72 9.16 -5.09
CA ALA A 68 -17.45 10.15 -4.29
C ALA A 68 -18.49 10.93 -5.12
N ARG A 69 -18.23 11.17 -6.41
CA ARG A 69 -19.17 11.86 -7.32
C ARG A 69 -20.43 11.05 -7.64
N THR A 70 -20.39 9.72 -7.50
CA THR A 70 -21.55 8.86 -7.75
C THR A 70 -22.67 9.00 -6.71
N GLY A 71 -22.43 9.72 -5.61
CA GLY A 71 -23.42 9.92 -4.55
C GLY A 71 -23.64 8.70 -3.65
N LEU A 72 -22.90 7.60 -3.85
CA LEU A 72 -22.95 6.40 -3.01
C LEU A 72 -22.40 6.60 -1.58
N ASN A 73 -21.88 7.80 -1.27
CA ASN A 73 -21.42 8.15 0.09
C ASN A 73 -22.50 8.00 1.18
N LYS A 74 -23.79 7.94 0.80
CA LYS A 74 -24.89 7.68 1.74
C LYS A 74 -24.87 6.25 2.29
N HIS A 75 -24.33 5.29 1.54
CA HIS A 75 -24.23 3.88 1.94
C HIS A 75 -22.76 3.54 2.21
N VAL A 76 -22.31 3.88 3.42
CA VAL A 76 -20.90 3.72 3.86
C VAL A 76 -20.36 2.32 3.60
N PHE A 77 -21.17 1.28 3.82
CA PHE A 77 -20.76 -0.11 3.63
C PHE A 77 -20.54 -0.47 2.15
N ILE A 78 -21.47 -0.08 1.27
CA ILE A 78 -21.34 -0.37 -0.17
C ILE A 78 -20.18 0.43 -0.75
N TYR A 79 -20.04 1.70 -0.33
CA TYR A 79 -18.96 2.57 -0.72
C TYR A 79 -17.59 2.02 -0.30
N SER A 80 -17.44 1.56 0.94
CA SER A 80 -16.17 1.00 1.43
C SER A 80 -15.80 -0.29 0.68
N VAL A 81 -16.75 -1.21 0.49
CA VAL A 81 -16.53 -2.44 -0.27
C VAL A 81 -16.12 -2.12 -1.70
N LEU A 82 -16.88 -1.27 -2.41
CA LEU A 82 -16.55 -0.90 -3.79
C LEU A 82 -15.22 -0.19 -3.91
N SER A 83 -14.92 0.77 -3.02
CA SER A 83 -13.66 1.51 -3.05
C SER A 83 -12.45 0.59 -2.87
N VAL A 84 -12.51 -0.35 -1.92
CA VAL A 84 -11.45 -1.32 -1.67
C VAL A 84 -11.32 -2.28 -2.86
N SER A 85 -12.44 -2.83 -3.35
CA SER A 85 -12.44 -3.75 -4.48
C SER A 85 -11.90 -3.11 -5.77
N LEU A 86 -12.35 -1.91 -6.12
CA LEU A 86 -11.86 -1.18 -7.29
C LEU A 86 -10.37 -0.82 -7.13
N SER A 87 -9.94 -0.43 -5.93
CA SER A 87 -8.54 -0.08 -5.66
C SER A 87 -7.62 -1.28 -5.82
N ILE A 88 -7.99 -2.43 -5.24
CA ILE A 88 -7.22 -3.67 -5.38
C ILE A 88 -7.18 -4.13 -6.83
N PHE A 89 -8.33 -4.12 -7.51
CA PHE A 89 -8.41 -4.55 -8.91
C PHE A 89 -7.58 -3.66 -9.85
N SER A 90 -7.67 -2.34 -9.67
CA SER A 90 -6.93 -1.37 -10.48
C SER A 90 -5.44 -1.39 -10.18
N ALA A 91 -5.05 -1.55 -8.91
CA ALA A 91 -3.66 -1.75 -8.52
C ALA A 91 -3.10 -3.04 -9.11
N TRP A 92 -3.85 -4.14 -9.07
CA TRP A 92 -3.42 -5.38 -9.70
C TRP A 92 -3.22 -5.24 -11.21
N CYS A 93 -4.11 -4.52 -11.90
CA CYS A 93 -3.96 -4.23 -13.33
C CYS A 93 -2.70 -3.40 -13.60
N LEU A 94 -2.49 -2.31 -12.86
CA LEU A 94 -1.28 -1.47 -13.00
C LEU A 94 -0.01 -2.30 -12.75
N HIS A 95 -0.02 -3.16 -11.76
CA HIS A 95 1.13 -3.97 -11.40
C HIS A 95 1.52 -4.87 -12.55
N ARG A 96 0.51 -5.55 -13.10
CA ARG A 96 0.69 -6.55 -14.15
C ARG A 96 1.09 -5.91 -15.48
N PHE A 97 0.46 -4.80 -15.85
CA PHE A 97 0.63 -4.19 -17.17
C PHE A 97 1.74 -3.13 -17.24
N PHE A 98 2.09 -2.48 -16.14
CA PHE A 98 3.10 -1.42 -16.13
C PHE A 98 4.32 -1.78 -15.29
N SER A 99 4.14 -2.11 -14.00
CA SER A 99 5.26 -2.30 -13.08
C SER A 99 6.15 -3.49 -13.47
N VAL A 100 5.55 -4.65 -13.76
CA VAL A 100 6.29 -5.85 -14.17
C VAL A 100 7.09 -5.65 -15.47
N PRO A 101 6.51 -5.15 -16.59
CA PRO A 101 7.30 -4.93 -17.80
C PRO A 101 8.35 -3.82 -17.63
N MET A 102 8.04 -2.74 -16.91
CA MET A 102 8.99 -1.66 -16.62
C MET A 102 10.21 -2.18 -15.87
N GLN A 103 10.01 -3.00 -14.83
CA GLN A 103 11.12 -3.63 -14.09
C GLN A 103 12.00 -4.51 -14.97
N ARG A 104 11.40 -5.23 -15.94
CA ARG A 104 12.16 -6.04 -16.90
C ARG A 104 13.03 -5.18 -17.81
N LEU A 105 12.54 -4.02 -18.24
CA LEU A 105 13.30 -3.08 -19.07
C LEU A 105 14.44 -2.43 -18.28
N ILE A 106 14.18 -1.99 -17.05
CA ILE A 106 15.20 -1.39 -16.17
C ILE A 106 16.33 -2.38 -15.93
N LYS A 107 16.02 -3.63 -15.56
CA LYS A 107 17.04 -4.67 -15.33
C LYS A 107 17.93 -4.88 -16.57
N LYS A 108 17.33 -4.93 -17.76
CA LYS A 108 18.09 -5.06 -19.02
C LYS A 108 19.01 -3.86 -19.27
N ALA A 109 18.54 -2.65 -19.02
CA ALA A 109 19.34 -1.44 -19.18
C ALA A 109 20.52 -1.40 -18.20
N THR A 110 20.30 -1.75 -16.93
CA THR A 110 21.36 -1.78 -15.91
C THR A 110 22.43 -2.83 -16.23
N THR A 111 22.06 -4.04 -16.67
CA THR A 111 23.04 -5.06 -17.07
C THR A 111 23.85 -4.63 -18.30
N ALA A 112 23.24 -3.95 -19.26
CA ALA A 112 23.94 -3.43 -20.43
C ALA A 112 24.95 -2.32 -20.08
N GLN A 113 24.72 -1.56 -19.02
CA GLN A 113 25.65 -0.53 -18.53
C GLN A 113 26.84 -1.11 -17.76
N LEU A 114 26.68 -2.25 -17.08
CA LEU A 114 27.74 -2.91 -16.29
C LEU A 114 28.78 -3.67 -17.14
N ILE A 115 28.48 -3.93 -18.41
CA ILE A 115 29.36 -4.65 -19.36
C ILE A 115 30.18 -3.67 -20.23
N ARG A 116 29.85 -2.37 -20.20
CA ARG A 116 30.64 -1.30 -20.83
C ARG A 116 31.67 -0.74 -19.87
#